data_AF-A0A527X3A0-F1
#
_entry.id   AF-A0A527X3A0-F1
#
_cell.length_a   1.000
_cell.length_b   1.000
_cell.length_c   1.000
_cell.angle_alpha   90.00
_cell.angle_beta   90.00
_cell.angle_gamma   90.00
#
_symmetry.space_group_name_H-M   'P 1'
#
loop_
_entity.id
_entity.type
_entity.pdbx_description
1 polymer ?
#
loop_
_entity_poly.entity_id
_entity_poly.type
_entity_poly.pdbx_seq_one_letter_code
_entity_poly.pdbx_strand_id
1 'polypeptide(L)' 'IGSAIANDQNRVYAGNAHIQWCYDHYRSYRASDNTFQPNHGPRRQCRSPY' A
#
# COMPACT_ATOMS: atom_id res chain seq x y z
N ILE A 1 -31.43 15.65 3.63
CA ILE A 1 -30.13 16.28 3.95
C ILE A 1 -29.11 15.14 4.05
N GLY A 2 -28.42 14.83 2.95
CA GLY A 2 -27.47 13.72 2.87
C GLY A 2 -26.10 14.19 3.34
N SER A 3 -25.61 13.64 4.46
CA SER A 3 -24.32 13.98 5.03
C SER A 3 -23.19 13.58 4.08
N ALA A 4 -22.29 14.53 3.85
CA ALA A 4 -21.22 14.46 2.88
C ALA A 4 -20.28 13.27 3.10
N ILE A 5 -20.05 12.51 2.02
CA ILE A 5 -18.90 11.62 1.89
C ILE A 5 -17.69 12.53 1.66
N ALA A 6 -17.14 13.09 2.74
CA ALA A 6 -15.81 13.67 2.71
C ALA A 6 -14.81 12.51 2.68
N ASN A 7 -14.60 11.95 1.49
CA ASN A 7 -13.49 11.05 1.20
C ASN A 7 -12.21 11.90 1.17
N ASP A 8 -11.73 12.29 2.35
CA ASP A 8 -10.41 12.89 2.58
C ASP A 8 -9.35 11.80 2.34
N GLN A 9 -9.16 11.40 1.08
CA GLN A 9 -8.12 10.47 0.67
C GLN A 9 -6.92 11.19 0.04
N ASN A 10 -6.75 12.49 0.31
CA ASN A 10 -5.79 13.34 -0.40
C ASN A 10 -4.72 14.00 0.49
N ARG A 11 -4.12 13.26 1.45
CA ARG A 11 -2.98 13.80 2.23
C ARG A 11 -1.82 12.84 2.52
N VAL A 12 -1.70 11.70 1.82
CA VAL A 12 -0.59 10.74 2.10
C VAL A 12 0.18 10.27 0.85
N TYR A 13 -0.31 10.55 -0.36
CA TYR A 13 0.16 9.86 -1.58
C TYR A 13 1.42 10.40 -2.26
N ALA A 14 1.99 11.53 -1.83
CA ALA A 14 3.13 12.14 -2.53
C ALA A 14 4.50 11.57 -2.14
N GLY A 15 4.63 10.83 -1.02
CA GLY A 15 5.92 10.30 -0.56
C GLY A 15 6.15 8.81 -0.81
N ASN A 16 5.11 8.07 -1.23
CA ASN A 16 5.10 6.62 -1.08
C ASN A 16 4.32 5.90 -2.19
N ALA A 17 4.40 6.39 -3.43
CA ALA A 17 3.78 5.74 -4.59
C ALA A 17 4.18 4.25 -4.69
N HIS A 18 5.45 3.93 -4.37
CA HIS A 18 5.92 2.55 -4.22
C HIS A 18 5.11 1.77 -3.20
N ILE A 19 4.99 2.29 -1.98
CA ILE A 19 4.28 1.62 -0.88
C ILE A 19 2.80 1.46 -1.18
N GLN A 20 2.18 2.44 -1.82
CA GLN A 20 0.78 2.36 -2.21
C GLN A 20 0.54 1.26 -3.24
N TRP A 21 1.38 1.18 -4.28
CA TRP A 21 1.32 0.13 -5.27
C TRP A 21 1.50 -1.25 -4.63
N CYS A 22 2.43 -1.36 -3.67
CA CYS A 22 2.63 -2.58 -2.89
C CYS A 22 1.40 -2.96 -2.05
N TYR A 23 0.73 -1.98 -1.43
CA TYR A 23 -0.48 -2.22 -0.64
C TYR A 23 -1.67 -2.66 -1.50
N ASP A 24 -1.81 -2.10 -2.71
CA ASP A 24 -2.86 -2.46 -3.66
C ASP A 24 -2.68 -3.89 -4.19
N HIS A 25 -1.43 -4.25 -4.52
CA HIS A 25 -1.11 -5.55 -5.10
C HIS A 25 -0.99 -6.68 -4.06
N TYR A 26 -0.46 -6.37 -2.87
CA TYR A 26 -0.20 -7.33 -1.81
C TYR A 26 -0.89 -6.94 -0.50
N ARG A 27 -2.01 -7.60 -0.20
CA ARG A 27 -2.79 -7.38 1.04
C ARG A 27 -1.99 -7.62 2.33
N SER A 28 -0.95 -8.47 2.26
CA SER A 28 -0.05 -8.81 3.38
C SER A 28 1.26 -8.00 3.41
N TYR A 29 1.31 -6.88 2.68
CA TYR A 29 2.44 -5.96 2.65
C TYR A 29 2.64 -5.25 4.00
N ARG A 30 3.89 -5.15 4.43
CA ARG A 30 4.31 -4.41 5.63
C ARG A 30 5.26 -3.29 5.23
N ALA A 31 4.83 -2.05 5.44
CA ALA A 31 5.67 -0.87 5.25
C ALA A 31 6.88 -0.79 6.20
N SER A 32 6.82 -1.45 7.36
CA SER A 32 7.92 -1.50 8.35
C SER A 32 9.24 -2.01 7.76
N ASP A 33 9.17 -3.08 6.96
CA ASP A 33 10.35 -3.75 6.38
C ASP A 33 10.32 -3.73 4.85
N ASN A 34 9.37 -3.00 4.25
CA ASN A 34 9.10 -3.01 2.81
C ASN A 34 8.98 -4.44 2.23
N THR A 35 8.41 -5.36 3.02
CA THR A 35 8.24 -6.78 2.63
C THR A 35 6.78 -7.18 2.60
N PHE A 36 6.42 -8.03 1.63
CA PHE A 36 5.14 -8.71 1.57
C PHE A 36 5.30 -10.22 1.78
N GLN A 37 4.23 -10.87 2.24
CA GLN A 37 4.16 -12.32 2.37
C GLN A 37 3.52 -12.91 1.10
N PRO A 38 4.27 -13.62 0.24
CA PRO A 38 3.67 -14.39 -0.85
C PRO A 38 2.89 -15.59 -0.30
N ASN A 39 1.92 -16.09 -1.10
CA ASN A 39 1.12 -17.27 -0.76
C ASN A 39 1.98 -18.52 -0.48
N HIS A 40 3.19 -18.57 -1.01
CA HIS A 40 4.16 -19.63 -0.76
C HIS A 40 5.54 -19.03 -0.52
N GLY A 41 6.20 -19.45 0.57
CA GLY A 41 7.60 -19.13 0.85
C GLY A 41 7.84 -17.98 1.84
N PRO A 42 9.10 -17.54 1.99
CA PRO A 42 9.48 -16.47 2.90
C PRO A 42 9.01 -15.09 2.41
N ARG A 43 8.99 -14.10 3.31
CA ARG A 43 8.68 -12.70 2.96
C ARG A 43 9.63 -12.20 1.87
N ARG A 44 9.10 -11.48 0.89
CA ARG A 44 9.88 -10.88 -0.20
C ARG A 44 9.77 -9.36 -0.14
N GLN A 45 10.84 -8.66 -0.51
CA GLN A 45 10.79 -7.21 -0.64
C GLN A 45 9.86 -6.83 -1.80
N CYS A 46 9.06 -5.79 -1.59
CA CYS A 46 8.27 -5.24 -2.67
C CYS A 46 9.16 -4.43 -3.61
N ARG A 47 8.93 -4.56 -4.91
CA ARG A 47 9.63 -3.80 -5.94
C ARG A 47 8.59 -3.12 -6.83
N SER A 48 8.23 -1.90 -6.51
CA SER A 48 7.40 -1.05 -7.37
C SER A 48 8.24 -0.58 -8.57
N PRO A 49 7.61 -0.40 -9.74
CA PRO A 49 8.21 0.29 -10.88
C PRO A 49 8.21 1.84 -10.76
N TYR A 50 7.56 2.37 -9.72
CA TYR A 50 7.48 3.80 -9.37
C TYR A 50 8.45 4.17 -8.25
#